data_AF-A0A4Y8CH38-F1
#
_entry.id   AF-A0A4Y8CH38-F1
#
_cell.length_a   1.000
_cell.length_b   1.000
_cell.length_c   1.000
_cell.angle_alpha   90.00
_cell.angle_beta   90.00
_cell.angle_gamma   90.00
#
_symmetry.space_group_name_H-M   'P 1'
#
loop_
_entity.id
_entity.type
_entity.pdbx_description
1 polymer ?
#
loop_
_entity_poly.entity_id
_entity_poly.type
_entity_poly.pdbx_seq_one_letter_code
_entity_poly.pdbx_strand_id
1 'polypeptide(L)'
;MKKNASSKILLSLGVATLLYSSAFAQEINLTQSSDVGNYFEENGKDINLKNPDKYKGQDLNIKMGVWDLPNDDYDSADYRLNIDIGKNNTLSFTHNNGQNPAYVTNLNATAKEVKTTDIVLQAFAPLVINGNLTMTSSGAGTITEDEKKGSGIILYNGAVEGKSANGSLTINGNFTADKTLFATYGNFVKVNGTANLTNSNFGLMKRSYTDLEANNVVMVQAKDFNENILKANNNAGALLLKFASDYISTDVQGKDPLEAGTIIDISDEDKYGDGEKGLVDYKLSVQNCGGNKCLVINGGATAAAKDKLVQLQVDIDAIDKLLKNEFDSSQDEEWTKAKEALEKQKTELEQLKQEAEKNGGKIDDEKYIDLVNKNSNLNLSANDKASILALRSITEQLGSIGADLA
;
A
#
# COMPACT_ATOMS: atom_id res chain seq x y z
N MET A 1 33.06 -4.44 -79.93
CA MET A 1 31.90 -3.62 -79.51
C MET A 1 30.95 -4.53 -78.76
N LYS A 2 30.91 -4.44 -77.43
CA LYS A 2 29.97 -3.67 -76.58
C LYS A 2 28.78 -4.53 -76.10
N LYS A 3 28.87 -4.88 -74.80
CA LYS A 3 27.88 -5.23 -73.76
C LYS A 3 26.40 -5.34 -74.14
N ASN A 4 25.72 -6.31 -73.55
CA ASN A 4 24.65 -6.02 -72.58
C ASN A 4 24.52 -7.10 -71.50
N ALA A 5 24.28 -6.63 -70.28
CA ALA A 5 24.21 -7.36 -69.03
C ALA A 5 22.76 -7.60 -68.58
N SER A 6 22.64 -8.30 -67.45
CA SER A 6 21.48 -8.50 -66.56
C SER A 6 20.77 -9.85 -66.75
N SER A 7 20.42 -10.61 -65.71
CA SER A 7 20.72 -10.54 -64.29
C SER A 7 20.55 -11.96 -63.71
N LYS A 8 21.43 -12.37 -62.79
CA LYS A 8 21.10 -13.38 -61.79
C LYS A 8 20.35 -12.63 -60.69
N ILE A 9 19.16 -13.06 -60.27
CA ILE A 9 18.59 -12.80 -58.93
C ILE A 9 17.43 -13.79 -58.65
N LEU A 10 17.66 -14.60 -57.62
CA LEU A 10 16.76 -15.20 -56.62
C LEU A 10 15.35 -15.73 -56.99
N LEU A 11 15.22 -17.07 -56.94
CA LEU A 11 13.95 -17.80 -56.72
C LEU A 11 13.95 -18.49 -55.35
N SER A 12 14.15 -17.74 -54.25
CA SER A 12 14.15 -18.34 -52.90
C SER A 12 13.66 -17.40 -51.78
N LEU A 13 12.58 -16.64 -52.00
CA LEU A 13 11.95 -15.80 -50.96
C LEU A 13 10.42 -15.96 -50.91
N GLY A 14 9.93 -17.15 -51.22
CA GLY A 14 8.49 -17.39 -51.40
C GLY A 14 7.77 -18.14 -50.28
N VAL A 15 8.32 -18.35 -49.07
CA VAL A 15 7.59 -19.03 -47.97
C VAL A 15 8.09 -18.63 -46.55
N ALA A 16 8.44 -17.36 -46.29
CA ALA A 16 8.89 -16.95 -44.94
C ALA A 16 8.09 -15.81 -44.29
N THR A 17 7.08 -15.26 -44.97
CA THR A 17 6.33 -14.08 -44.50
C THR A 17 4.87 -14.33 -44.11
N LEU A 18 4.45 -15.58 -43.93
CA LEU A 18 3.06 -15.94 -43.58
C LEU A 18 2.86 -16.49 -42.16
N LEU A 19 3.86 -16.42 -41.28
CA LEU A 19 3.74 -16.86 -39.87
C LEU A 19 3.66 -15.73 -38.83
N TYR A 20 3.65 -14.46 -39.25
CA TYR A 20 3.15 -13.38 -38.39
C TYR A 20 1.63 -13.32 -38.50
N SER A 21 0.95 -14.38 -38.06
CA SER A 21 -0.37 -14.17 -37.51
C SER A 21 -0.17 -13.30 -36.28
N SER A 22 -0.54 -12.03 -36.37
CA SER A 22 -0.86 -11.21 -35.20
C SER A 22 -1.96 -11.95 -34.45
N ALA A 23 -1.55 -12.85 -33.56
CA ALA A 23 -2.45 -13.45 -32.59
C ALA A 23 -3.00 -12.27 -31.81
N PHE A 24 -4.29 -11.99 -31.97
CA PHE A 24 -4.97 -10.96 -31.22
C PHE A 24 -4.70 -11.22 -29.74
N ALA A 25 -4.38 -10.15 -28.99
CA ALA A 25 -4.19 -10.27 -27.55
C ALA A 25 -5.39 -11.00 -26.96
N GLN A 26 -5.13 -12.09 -26.24
CA GLN A 26 -6.18 -12.86 -25.62
C GLN A 26 -6.74 -12.06 -24.44
N GLU A 27 -8.05 -12.03 -24.31
CA GLU A 27 -8.71 -11.23 -23.28
C GLU A 27 -9.39 -12.15 -22.25
N ILE A 28 -9.15 -11.86 -20.97
CA ILE A 28 -9.89 -12.39 -19.82
C ILE A 28 -10.67 -11.22 -19.23
N ASN A 29 -11.99 -11.37 -19.12
CA ASN A 29 -12.87 -10.39 -18.50
C ASN A 29 -13.43 -10.98 -17.21
N LEU A 30 -13.09 -10.37 -16.07
CA LEU A 30 -13.56 -10.76 -14.74
C LEU A 30 -14.58 -9.72 -14.28
N THR A 31 -15.85 -9.89 -14.64
CA THR A 31 -16.91 -8.93 -14.30
C THR A 31 -17.48 -9.12 -12.90
N GLN A 32 -17.41 -10.35 -12.38
CA GLN A 32 -17.89 -10.74 -11.06
C GLN A 32 -16.99 -11.87 -10.53
N SER A 33 -16.95 -12.06 -9.21
CA SER A 33 -16.03 -13.01 -8.58
C SER A 33 -16.18 -14.45 -9.08
N SER A 34 -17.40 -14.86 -9.47
CA SER A 34 -17.66 -16.17 -10.06
C SER A 34 -16.92 -16.40 -11.40
N ASP A 35 -16.49 -15.34 -12.08
CA ASP A 35 -15.75 -15.45 -13.33
C ASP A 35 -14.32 -15.94 -13.12
N VAL A 36 -13.73 -15.73 -11.94
CA VAL A 36 -12.35 -16.14 -11.61
C VAL A 36 -12.17 -17.64 -11.82
N GLY A 37 -13.12 -18.45 -11.34
CA GLY A 37 -13.10 -19.91 -11.49
C GLY A 37 -13.21 -20.39 -12.94
N ASN A 38 -13.57 -19.55 -13.91
CA ASN A 38 -13.58 -19.93 -15.33
C ASN A 38 -12.19 -19.91 -15.96
N TYR A 39 -11.28 -19.11 -15.40
CA TYR A 39 -9.95 -18.85 -15.98
C TYR A 39 -8.81 -19.30 -15.09
N PHE A 40 -9.04 -19.44 -13.79
CA PHE A 40 -8.05 -19.84 -12.82
C PHE A 40 -8.46 -21.10 -12.09
N GLU A 41 -7.47 -21.89 -11.69
CA GLU A 41 -7.63 -23.09 -10.87
C GLU A 41 -6.66 -23.08 -9.70
N GLU A 42 -7.15 -23.56 -8.57
CA GLU A 42 -6.39 -23.76 -7.35
C GLU A 42 -5.72 -25.14 -7.37
N ASN A 43 -4.42 -25.16 -7.09
CA ASN A 43 -3.59 -26.35 -6.91
C ASN A 43 -2.87 -26.23 -5.56
N GLY A 44 -3.57 -26.55 -4.48
CA GLY A 44 -3.08 -26.26 -3.13
C GLY A 44 -3.00 -24.75 -2.92
N LYS A 45 -1.84 -24.23 -2.51
CA LYS A 45 -1.66 -22.78 -2.28
C LYS A 45 -1.39 -21.97 -3.57
N ASP A 46 -1.34 -22.62 -4.72
CA ASP A 46 -1.04 -21.98 -6.00
C ASP A 46 -2.30 -21.83 -6.86
N ILE A 47 -2.60 -20.61 -7.28
CA ILE A 47 -3.67 -20.28 -8.22
C ILE A 47 -3.04 -20.03 -9.58
N ASN A 48 -3.46 -20.81 -10.58
CA ASN A 48 -2.83 -20.86 -11.89
C ASN A 48 -3.87 -20.60 -12.99
N LEU A 49 -3.42 -20.13 -14.16
CA LEU A 49 -4.28 -20.10 -15.35
C LEU A 49 -4.70 -21.52 -15.75
N LYS A 50 -6.00 -21.73 -15.96
CA LYS A 50 -6.53 -22.93 -16.61
C LYS A 50 -6.05 -22.99 -18.04
N ASN A 51 -5.63 -24.17 -18.50
CA ASN A 51 -5.10 -24.38 -19.86
C ASN A 51 -3.99 -23.38 -20.22
N PRO A 52 -2.89 -23.31 -19.46
CA PRO A 52 -1.86 -22.27 -19.60
C PRO A 52 -1.25 -22.23 -21.01
N ASP A 53 -1.16 -23.38 -21.69
CA ASP A 53 -0.65 -23.47 -23.06
C ASP A 53 -1.49 -22.69 -24.09
N LYS A 54 -2.77 -22.39 -23.79
CA LYS A 54 -3.62 -21.52 -24.62
C LYS A 54 -3.09 -20.08 -24.66
N TYR A 55 -2.52 -19.62 -23.55
CA TYR A 55 -2.06 -18.25 -23.34
C TYR A 55 -0.57 -18.08 -23.62
N LYS A 56 0.22 -19.16 -23.63
CA LYS A 56 1.64 -19.11 -23.96
C LYS A 56 1.85 -18.66 -25.41
N GLY A 57 2.80 -17.75 -25.59
CA GLY A 57 3.16 -17.28 -26.93
C GLY A 57 2.26 -16.18 -27.48
N GLN A 58 1.34 -15.64 -26.68
CA GLN A 58 0.43 -14.54 -27.08
C GLN A 58 0.40 -13.47 -25.99
N ASP A 59 0.06 -12.24 -26.37
CA ASP A 59 -0.26 -11.19 -25.39
C ASP A 59 -1.55 -11.57 -24.64
N LEU A 60 -1.61 -11.29 -23.34
CA LEU A 60 -2.77 -11.54 -22.49
C LEU A 60 -3.18 -10.25 -21.77
N ASN A 61 -4.44 -9.87 -21.91
CA ASN A 61 -5.04 -8.76 -21.17
C ASN A 61 -6.11 -9.28 -20.20
N ILE A 62 -5.98 -8.95 -18.92
CA ILE A 62 -6.93 -9.28 -17.86
C ILE A 62 -7.64 -7.99 -17.44
N LYS A 63 -8.93 -7.89 -17.73
CA LYS A 63 -9.78 -6.79 -17.28
C LYS A 63 -10.46 -7.16 -15.97
N MET A 64 -10.15 -6.41 -14.93
CA MET A 64 -10.66 -6.64 -13.58
C MET A 64 -11.85 -5.73 -13.31
N GLY A 65 -13.05 -6.29 -13.22
CA GLY A 65 -14.23 -5.66 -12.61
C GLY A 65 -14.51 -6.14 -11.19
N VAL A 66 -13.85 -7.24 -10.81
CA VAL A 66 -13.66 -7.69 -9.44
C VAL A 66 -12.66 -6.79 -8.70
N TRP A 67 -12.78 -6.76 -7.38
CA TRP A 67 -11.91 -5.97 -6.51
C TRP A 67 -10.58 -6.69 -6.29
N ASP A 68 -10.61 -8.01 -6.14
CA ASP A 68 -9.43 -8.78 -5.76
C ASP A 68 -9.19 -9.96 -6.71
N LEU A 69 -7.91 -10.19 -7.02
CA LEU A 69 -7.45 -11.37 -7.75
C LEU A 69 -6.20 -11.96 -7.08
N PRO A 70 -6.28 -13.19 -6.54
CA PRO A 70 -7.48 -14.02 -6.37
C PRO A 70 -8.55 -13.37 -5.45
N ASN A 71 -9.81 -13.83 -5.55
CA ASN A 71 -10.96 -13.27 -4.80
C ASN A 71 -10.77 -13.31 -3.27
N ASP A 72 -11.49 -12.48 -2.52
CA ASP A 72 -11.37 -12.38 -1.04
C ASP A 72 -11.72 -13.65 -0.26
N ASP A 73 -12.34 -14.65 -0.90
CA ASP A 73 -12.60 -15.95 -0.26
C ASP A 73 -11.30 -16.71 0.11
N TYR A 74 -10.15 -16.26 -0.43
CA TYR A 74 -8.85 -16.83 -0.13
C TYR A 74 -8.17 -16.06 0.98
N ASP A 75 -7.62 -16.80 1.93
CA ASP A 75 -6.70 -16.28 2.94
C ASP A 75 -5.44 -15.72 2.25
N SER A 76 -5.46 -14.42 1.98
CA SER A 76 -4.59 -13.71 1.04
C SER A 76 -3.09 -13.88 1.35
N ALA A 77 -2.75 -14.20 2.60
CA ALA A 77 -1.39 -14.49 3.04
C ALA A 77 -0.84 -15.82 2.53
N ASP A 78 -1.70 -16.80 2.25
CA ASP A 78 -1.31 -18.18 1.96
C ASP A 78 -1.27 -18.53 0.47
N TYR A 79 -2.01 -17.82 -0.38
CA TYR A 79 -2.14 -18.15 -1.80
C TYR A 79 -1.19 -17.35 -2.69
N ARG A 80 -0.79 -17.95 -3.82
CA ARG A 80 0.05 -17.31 -4.85
C ARG A 80 -0.61 -17.35 -6.20
N LEU A 81 -0.64 -16.23 -6.91
CA LEU A 81 -1.15 -16.16 -8.27
C LEU A 81 0.00 -16.33 -9.25
N ASN A 82 0.02 -17.43 -10.00
CA ASN A 82 1.07 -17.73 -10.97
C ASN A 82 0.55 -17.59 -12.41
N ILE A 83 1.16 -16.70 -13.19
CA ILE A 83 0.81 -16.47 -14.60
C ILE A 83 2.08 -16.55 -15.46
N ASP A 84 2.15 -17.53 -16.37
CA ASP A 84 3.24 -17.67 -17.33
C ASP A 84 2.69 -17.67 -18.77
N ILE A 85 2.93 -16.59 -19.51
CA ILE A 85 2.58 -16.45 -20.93
C ILE A 85 3.82 -16.49 -21.84
N GLY A 86 4.99 -16.77 -21.27
CA GLY A 86 6.28 -16.80 -21.94
C GLY A 86 6.96 -15.42 -22.09
N LYS A 87 8.28 -15.44 -22.22
CA LYS A 87 9.18 -14.26 -22.16
C LYS A 87 9.14 -13.33 -23.39
N ASN A 88 8.24 -13.56 -24.34
CA ASN A 88 8.15 -12.79 -25.58
C ASN A 88 6.92 -11.88 -25.65
N ASN A 89 5.97 -12.03 -24.72
CA ASN A 89 4.66 -11.40 -24.80
C ASN A 89 4.37 -10.52 -23.57
N THR A 90 3.29 -9.74 -23.67
CA THR A 90 2.87 -8.77 -22.67
C THR A 90 1.69 -9.31 -21.86
N LEU A 91 1.82 -9.28 -20.54
CA LEU A 91 0.70 -9.52 -19.61
C LEU A 91 0.21 -8.17 -19.12
N SER A 92 -1.06 -7.86 -19.35
CA SER A 92 -1.66 -6.58 -18.92
C SER A 92 -2.80 -6.81 -17.94
N PHE A 93 -2.87 -5.97 -16.92
CA PHE A 93 -4.00 -5.87 -16.00
C PHE A 93 -4.59 -4.47 -16.09
N THR A 94 -5.90 -4.37 -16.26
CA THR A 94 -6.61 -3.09 -16.28
C THR A 94 -7.86 -3.17 -15.45
N HIS A 95 -8.06 -2.22 -14.55
CA HIS A 95 -9.31 -2.11 -13.80
C HIS A 95 -10.41 -1.47 -14.65
N ASN A 96 -11.60 -2.06 -14.68
CA ASN A 96 -12.71 -1.66 -15.55
C ASN A 96 -13.96 -1.14 -14.80
N ASN A 97 -14.02 -1.23 -13.46
CA ASN A 97 -15.20 -0.87 -12.66
C ASN A 97 -15.10 0.55 -12.07
N GLY A 98 -13.89 1.02 -11.77
CA GLY A 98 -13.63 2.42 -11.46
C GLY A 98 -14.23 2.96 -10.16
N GLN A 99 -14.76 2.09 -9.31
CA GLN A 99 -15.38 2.47 -8.04
C GLN A 99 -14.50 2.23 -6.82
N ASN A 100 -13.62 1.23 -6.84
CA ASN A 100 -12.64 0.90 -5.80
C ASN A 100 -11.33 0.45 -6.45
N PRO A 101 -10.16 0.60 -5.80
CA PRO A 101 -8.92 0.02 -6.31
C PRO A 101 -9.08 -1.49 -6.53
N ALA A 102 -8.43 -2.02 -7.57
CA ALA A 102 -8.39 -3.45 -7.81
C ALA A 102 -7.02 -4.00 -7.40
N TYR A 103 -7.00 -5.04 -6.57
CA TYR A 103 -5.79 -5.63 -6.03
C TYR A 103 -5.46 -6.95 -6.72
N VAL A 104 -4.17 -7.15 -6.96
CA VAL A 104 -3.62 -8.44 -7.39
C VAL A 104 -2.67 -8.93 -6.30
N THR A 105 -3.05 -10.00 -5.64
CA THR A 105 -2.37 -10.54 -4.47
C THR A 105 -1.37 -11.60 -4.88
N ASN A 106 -0.15 -11.52 -4.33
CA ASN A 106 0.88 -12.55 -4.43
C ASN A 106 1.21 -13.00 -5.88
N LEU A 107 1.28 -12.05 -6.82
CA LEU A 107 1.56 -12.31 -8.24
C LEU A 107 3.00 -12.76 -8.50
N ASN A 108 3.14 -13.94 -9.08
CA ASN A 108 4.31 -14.38 -9.83
C ASN A 108 3.97 -14.39 -11.32
N ALA A 109 4.73 -13.63 -12.11
CA ALA A 109 4.48 -13.49 -13.53
C ALA A 109 5.73 -13.83 -14.36
N THR A 110 5.54 -14.53 -15.47
CA THR A 110 6.55 -14.70 -16.52
C THR A 110 6.01 -14.17 -17.84
N ALA A 111 6.57 -13.03 -18.26
CA ALA A 111 6.21 -12.30 -19.46
C ALA A 111 7.44 -11.50 -19.93
N LYS A 112 7.45 -11.01 -21.17
CA LYS A 112 8.43 -9.99 -21.58
C LYS A 112 8.24 -8.72 -20.75
N GLU A 113 6.99 -8.32 -20.60
CA GLU A 113 6.55 -7.14 -19.87
C GLU A 113 5.22 -7.43 -19.17
N VAL A 114 5.13 -7.00 -17.92
CA VAL A 114 3.89 -6.94 -17.15
C VAL A 114 3.47 -5.48 -17.07
N LYS A 115 2.24 -5.18 -17.45
CA LYS A 115 1.67 -3.83 -17.41
C LYS A 115 0.48 -3.78 -16.47
N THR A 116 0.41 -2.74 -15.67
CA THR A 116 -0.77 -2.46 -14.86
C THR A 116 -1.26 -1.03 -15.07
N THR A 117 -2.58 -0.89 -15.14
CA THR A 117 -3.27 0.39 -15.11
C THR A 117 -4.40 0.34 -14.09
N ASP A 118 -4.31 1.21 -13.10
CA ASP A 118 -5.22 1.28 -11.95
C ASP A 118 -5.30 -0.02 -11.15
N ILE A 119 -4.16 -0.67 -10.90
CA ILE A 119 -4.06 -1.91 -10.14
C ILE A 119 -3.05 -1.76 -9.00
N VAL A 120 -3.42 -2.25 -7.84
CA VAL A 120 -2.54 -2.41 -6.69
C VAL A 120 -1.97 -3.82 -6.67
N LEU A 121 -0.65 -3.96 -6.69
CA LEU A 121 0.03 -5.23 -6.43
C LEU A 121 0.27 -5.34 -4.92
N GLN A 122 -0.29 -6.36 -4.28
CA GLN A 122 -0.07 -6.58 -2.85
C GLN A 122 0.65 -7.90 -2.56
N ALA A 123 1.54 -7.85 -1.58
CA ALA A 123 2.43 -8.96 -1.24
C ALA A 123 2.38 -9.27 0.25
N PHE A 124 1.99 -10.49 0.57
CA PHE A 124 2.14 -11.10 1.90
C PHE A 124 3.29 -12.13 1.92
N ALA A 125 3.70 -12.59 0.74
CA ALA A 125 4.85 -13.45 0.51
C ALA A 125 5.76 -12.86 -0.59
N PRO A 126 6.99 -13.37 -0.78
CA PRO A 126 7.87 -12.91 -1.85
C PRO A 126 7.27 -13.14 -3.25
N LEU A 127 7.23 -12.08 -4.04
CA LEU A 127 6.75 -12.03 -5.43
C LEU A 127 7.90 -12.00 -6.43
N VAL A 128 7.70 -12.58 -7.60
CA VAL A 128 8.65 -12.48 -8.71
C VAL A 128 7.98 -12.13 -10.03
N ILE A 129 8.41 -11.02 -10.62
CA ILE A 129 8.12 -10.66 -12.01
C ILE A 129 9.35 -11.00 -12.88
N ASN A 130 9.23 -12.08 -13.64
CA ASN A 130 10.22 -12.54 -14.62
C ASN A 130 10.09 -11.79 -15.95
N GLY A 131 10.26 -10.46 -15.91
CA GLY A 131 10.14 -9.56 -17.05
C GLY A 131 10.33 -8.10 -16.63
N ASN A 132 10.03 -7.17 -17.55
CA ASN A 132 9.85 -5.77 -17.17
C ASN A 132 8.52 -5.58 -16.45
N LEU A 133 8.43 -4.59 -15.56
CA LEU A 133 7.18 -4.16 -14.94
C LEU A 133 6.93 -2.68 -15.29
N THR A 134 5.71 -2.37 -15.73
CA THR A 134 5.24 -1.01 -15.97
C THR A 134 3.93 -0.79 -15.21
N MET A 135 3.88 0.20 -14.32
CA MET A 135 2.69 0.53 -13.53
C MET A 135 2.29 1.99 -13.76
N THR A 136 1.00 2.23 -13.97
CA THR A 136 0.46 3.56 -14.29
C THR A 136 -0.90 3.78 -13.65
N SER A 137 -1.21 5.00 -13.25
CA SER A 137 -2.56 5.40 -12.86
C SER A 137 -3.20 6.19 -13.99
N SER A 138 -4.47 5.93 -14.27
CA SER A 138 -5.29 6.79 -15.14
C SER A 138 -5.77 8.06 -14.43
N GLY A 139 -5.63 8.11 -13.10
CA GLY A 139 -5.96 9.25 -12.25
C GLY A 139 -5.06 10.47 -12.45
N ALA A 140 -5.48 11.59 -11.85
CA ALA A 140 -4.72 12.84 -11.89
C ALA A 140 -3.38 12.72 -11.14
N GLY A 141 -3.36 12.00 -10.01
CA GLY A 141 -2.18 11.76 -9.18
C GLY A 141 -2.01 10.28 -8.80
N THR A 142 -1.13 10.05 -7.83
CA THR A 142 -1.01 8.76 -7.12
C THR A 142 -2.28 8.45 -6.35
N ILE A 143 -2.60 7.16 -6.23
CA ILE A 143 -3.65 6.73 -5.32
C ILE A 143 -3.39 7.28 -3.91
N THR A 144 -4.36 8.01 -3.39
CA THR A 144 -4.44 8.36 -1.98
C THR A 144 -5.44 7.45 -1.29
N GLU A 145 -5.49 7.60 0.01
CA GLU A 145 -6.31 6.88 0.94
C GLU A 145 -7.83 6.85 0.71
N ASP A 146 -8.35 7.77 -0.11
CA ASP A 146 -9.77 7.91 -0.42
C ASP A 146 -10.07 7.65 -1.90
N GLU A 147 -9.06 7.28 -2.69
CA GLU A 147 -9.18 7.19 -4.14
C GLU A 147 -9.70 5.85 -4.62
N LYS A 148 -10.69 5.94 -5.51
CA LYS A 148 -11.44 4.83 -6.12
C LYS A 148 -10.69 4.10 -7.23
N LYS A 149 -9.54 4.64 -7.65
CA LYS A 149 -8.72 4.14 -8.75
C LYS A 149 -7.27 4.57 -8.54
N GLY A 150 -6.34 3.69 -8.89
CA GLY A 150 -4.94 4.05 -9.07
C GLY A 150 -4.04 2.83 -8.94
N SER A 151 -2.75 3.05 -9.13
CA SER A 151 -1.75 1.99 -9.08
C SER A 151 -0.93 2.04 -7.80
N GLY A 152 -0.59 0.88 -7.26
CA GLY A 152 0.16 0.81 -6.01
C GLY A 152 0.94 -0.49 -5.84
N ILE A 153 1.94 -0.47 -4.98
CA ILE A 153 2.62 -1.65 -4.44
C ILE A 153 2.48 -1.61 -2.92
N ILE A 154 1.88 -2.63 -2.34
CA ILE A 154 1.73 -2.77 -0.89
C ILE A 154 2.46 -4.03 -0.43
N LEU A 155 3.44 -3.87 0.47
CA LEU A 155 4.27 -4.97 0.97
C LEU A 155 4.02 -5.18 2.47
N TYR A 156 3.28 -6.24 2.80
CA TYR A 156 2.93 -6.62 4.16
C TYR A 156 4.05 -7.42 4.82
N ASN A 157 4.44 -7.03 6.03
CA ASN A 157 5.47 -7.72 6.81
C ASN A 157 5.16 -7.75 8.30
N GLY A 158 5.64 -8.79 8.97
CA GLY A 158 5.41 -9.00 10.39
C GLY A 158 4.07 -9.69 10.66
N ALA A 159 3.50 -9.44 11.84
CA ALA A 159 2.22 -10.02 12.21
C ALA A 159 1.08 -9.33 11.46
N VAL A 160 0.43 -10.06 10.57
CA VAL A 160 -0.79 -9.66 9.86
C VAL A 160 -1.80 -10.80 10.05
N GLU A 161 -2.98 -10.48 10.58
CA GLU A 161 -4.06 -11.46 10.79
C GLU A 161 -3.64 -12.70 11.61
N GLY A 162 -2.80 -12.50 12.63
CA GLY A 162 -2.27 -13.61 13.45
C GLY A 162 -1.24 -14.49 12.74
N LYS A 163 -0.83 -14.13 11.51
CA LYS A 163 0.18 -14.82 10.70
C LYS A 163 1.39 -13.94 10.46
N SER A 164 2.50 -14.58 10.10
CA SER A 164 3.72 -13.87 9.72
C SER A 164 3.73 -13.62 8.21
N ALA A 165 3.61 -12.37 7.79
CA ALA A 165 3.82 -11.93 6.41
C ALA A 165 5.31 -11.58 6.18
N ASN A 166 5.81 -11.87 4.99
CA ASN A 166 7.15 -11.52 4.53
C ASN A 166 7.15 -11.03 3.07
N GLY A 167 6.21 -10.13 2.75
CA GLY A 167 6.02 -9.53 1.44
C GLY A 167 7.24 -8.79 0.94
N SER A 168 7.66 -9.13 -0.29
CA SER A 168 8.73 -8.46 -1.03
C SER A 168 8.51 -8.63 -2.53
N LEU A 169 9.06 -7.74 -3.37
CA LEU A 169 8.90 -7.81 -4.82
C LEU A 169 10.26 -7.86 -5.51
N THR A 170 10.49 -8.88 -6.35
CA THR A 170 11.64 -8.94 -7.25
C THR A 170 11.21 -8.81 -8.70
N ILE A 171 11.82 -7.86 -9.41
CA ILE A 171 11.62 -7.60 -10.83
C ILE A 171 12.93 -7.95 -11.55
N ASN A 172 12.89 -8.98 -12.39
CA ASN A 172 14.07 -9.48 -13.10
C ASN A 172 14.42 -8.66 -14.37
N GLY A 173 13.60 -7.68 -14.74
CA GLY A 173 13.84 -6.71 -15.80
C GLY A 173 13.94 -5.27 -15.29
N ASN A 174 13.55 -4.32 -16.13
CA ASN A 174 13.40 -2.91 -15.77
C ASN A 174 12.05 -2.64 -15.10
N PHE A 175 11.99 -1.58 -14.30
CA PHE A 175 10.76 -1.14 -13.66
C PHE A 175 10.44 0.30 -14.07
N THR A 176 9.22 0.53 -14.55
CA THR A 176 8.69 1.88 -14.80
C THR A 176 7.45 2.08 -13.96
N ALA A 177 7.38 3.17 -13.22
CA ALA A 177 6.18 3.53 -12.46
C ALA A 177 5.90 5.03 -12.60
N ASP A 178 4.65 5.36 -12.91
CA ASP A 178 4.14 6.71 -12.87
C ASP A 178 2.88 6.75 -12.01
N LYS A 179 2.75 7.76 -11.15
CA LYS A 179 1.56 7.91 -10.29
C LYS A 179 1.25 6.66 -9.48
N THR A 180 2.29 6.06 -8.91
CA THR A 180 2.18 4.80 -8.16
C THR A 180 2.45 5.04 -6.68
N LEU A 181 1.60 4.48 -5.81
CA LEU A 181 1.84 4.43 -4.38
C LEU A 181 2.78 3.26 -4.04
N PHE A 182 3.74 3.49 -3.16
CA PHE A 182 4.58 2.45 -2.55
C PHE A 182 4.33 2.47 -1.05
N ALA A 183 3.65 1.46 -0.51
CA ALA A 183 3.36 1.33 0.92
C ALA A 183 4.06 0.09 1.48
N THR A 184 4.91 0.26 2.51
CA THR A 184 5.72 -0.85 3.04
C THR A 184 5.91 -0.80 4.55
N TYR A 185 5.93 -1.97 5.18
CA TYR A 185 6.34 -2.20 6.57
C TYR A 185 7.85 -2.46 6.68
N GLY A 186 8.68 -1.57 6.10
CA GLY A 186 10.15 -1.61 6.21
C GLY A 186 10.91 -2.50 5.20
N ASN A 187 10.24 -3.06 4.18
CA ASN A 187 10.85 -3.93 3.16
C ASN A 187 10.90 -3.31 1.75
N PHE A 188 11.71 -3.95 0.90
CA PHE A 188 12.25 -3.40 -0.36
C PHE A 188 11.64 -4.02 -1.62
N VAL A 189 11.56 -3.22 -2.69
CA VAL A 189 11.40 -3.68 -4.07
C VAL A 189 12.79 -3.86 -4.69
N LYS A 190 13.10 -5.04 -5.21
CA LYS A 190 14.34 -5.33 -5.92
C LYS A 190 14.13 -5.28 -7.42
N VAL A 191 14.90 -4.46 -8.11
CA VAL A 191 14.92 -4.35 -9.57
C VAL A 191 16.30 -4.75 -10.06
N ASN A 192 16.39 -5.81 -10.86
CA ASN A 192 17.67 -6.23 -11.42
C ASN A 192 18.13 -5.33 -12.59
N GLY A 193 17.18 -4.64 -13.23
CA GLY A 193 17.43 -3.60 -14.23
C GLY A 193 17.41 -2.19 -13.66
N THR A 194 17.08 -1.22 -14.52
CA THR A 194 16.91 0.19 -14.16
C THR A 194 15.47 0.44 -13.68
N ALA A 195 15.31 1.31 -12.70
CA ALA A 195 14.02 1.80 -12.23
C ALA A 195 13.78 3.25 -12.70
N ASN A 196 12.64 3.53 -13.32
CA ASN A 196 12.22 4.88 -13.71
C ASN A 196 10.92 5.20 -12.98
N LEU A 197 10.99 6.05 -11.95
CA LEU A 197 9.87 6.34 -11.06
C LEU A 197 9.57 7.84 -11.07
N THR A 198 8.33 8.18 -11.39
CA THR A 198 7.86 9.57 -11.50
C THR A 198 6.51 9.75 -10.82
N ASN A 199 6.27 10.96 -10.31
CA ASN A 199 5.03 11.38 -9.69
C ASN A 199 4.50 10.36 -8.68
N SER A 200 5.36 9.73 -7.88
CA SER A 200 5.03 8.57 -7.04
C SER A 200 5.19 8.89 -5.55
N ASN A 201 4.37 8.27 -4.71
CA ASN A 201 4.38 8.47 -3.26
C ASN A 201 4.96 7.24 -2.56
N PHE A 202 5.89 7.47 -1.65
CA PHE A 202 6.60 6.44 -0.90
C PHE A 202 6.22 6.53 0.58
N GLY A 203 5.19 5.76 0.95
CA GLY A 203 4.65 5.67 2.30
C GLY A 203 5.31 4.58 3.14
N LEU A 204 5.83 4.95 4.31
CA LEU A 204 6.15 3.98 5.35
C LEU A 204 4.90 3.69 6.17
N MET A 205 4.49 2.43 6.20
CA MET A 205 3.37 1.98 7.02
C MET A 205 3.78 1.97 8.49
N LYS A 206 3.07 2.72 9.32
CA LYS A 206 3.33 2.88 10.75
C LYS A 206 2.11 2.45 11.57
N ARG A 207 2.36 2.02 12.81
CA ARG A 207 1.33 1.60 13.78
C ARG A 207 1.14 2.59 14.92
N SER A 208 2.11 3.49 15.14
CA SER A 208 2.14 4.36 16.30
C SER A 208 2.96 5.62 16.01
N TYR A 209 2.63 6.71 16.68
CA TYR A 209 3.38 7.97 16.68
C TYR A 209 4.79 7.81 17.29
N THR A 210 5.04 6.75 18.05
CA THR A 210 6.36 6.46 18.63
C THR A 210 7.31 5.77 17.64
N ASP A 211 6.80 5.29 16.51
CA ASP A 211 7.56 4.65 15.44
C ASP A 211 7.51 5.51 14.17
N LEU A 212 7.84 6.79 14.28
CA LEU A 212 7.92 7.70 13.13
C LEU A 212 9.36 7.99 12.69
N GLU A 213 10.34 7.36 13.31
CA GLU A 213 11.73 7.48 12.85
C GLU A 213 11.97 6.61 11.62
N ALA A 214 12.72 7.16 10.66
CA ALA A 214 13.14 6.48 9.45
C ALA A 214 14.64 6.72 9.23
N ASN A 215 15.44 5.66 9.32
CA ASN A 215 16.88 5.72 9.19
C ASN A 215 17.34 4.73 8.11
N ASN A 216 17.68 5.26 6.93
CA ASN A 216 18.10 4.51 5.75
C ASN A 216 17.14 3.36 5.38
N VAL A 217 15.84 3.63 5.41
CA VAL A 217 14.83 2.63 5.03
C VAL A 217 14.86 2.46 3.52
N VAL A 218 15.26 1.28 3.04
CA VAL A 218 15.38 0.99 1.61
C VAL A 218 14.01 0.70 1.02
N MET A 219 13.55 1.56 0.11
CA MET A 219 12.27 1.40 -0.59
C MET A 219 12.45 0.60 -1.88
N VAL A 220 13.44 0.99 -2.68
CA VAL A 220 13.73 0.37 -3.98
C VAL A 220 15.23 0.19 -4.12
N GLN A 221 15.68 -1.00 -4.51
CA GLN A 221 17.02 -1.28 -4.96
C GLN A 221 16.99 -1.51 -6.48
N ALA A 222 17.81 -0.80 -7.24
CA ALA A 222 17.91 -0.94 -8.69
C ALA A 222 19.35 -0.82 -9.19
N LYS A 223 19.63 -1.28 -10.41
CA LYS A 223 20.92 -1.03 -11.05
C LYS A 223 21.19 0.48 -11.19
N ASP A 224 20.16 1.21 -11.60
CA ASP A 224 20.17 2.67 -11.68
C ASP A 224 18.75 3.23 -11.56
N PHE A 225 18.64 4.53 -11.34
CA PHE A 225 17.40 5.30 -11.34
C PHE A 225 17.39 6.34 -12.47
N ASN A 226 16.22 6.88 -12.81
CA ASN A 226 16.12 8.08 -13.65
C ASN A 226 16.88 9.26 -13.00
N GLU A 227 17.56 10.08 -13.82
CA GLU A 227 18.43 11.18 -13.34
C GLU A 227 17.72 12.17 -12.40
N ASN A 228 16.42 12.37 -12.63
CA ASN A 228 15.57 13.27 -11.87
C ASN A 228 14.77 12.56 -10.76
N ILE A 229 15.14 11.35 -10.30
CA ILE A 229 14.37 10.58 -9.30
C ILE A 229 13.99 11.39 -8.04
N LEU A 230 14.85 12.32 -7.59
CA LEU A 230 14.59 13.18 -6.43
C LEU A 230 13.82 14.48 -6.75
N LYS A 231 13.54 14.75 -8.03
CA LYS A 231 12.88 15.96 -8.53
C LYS A 231 11.64 15.68 -9.38
N ALA A 232 11.33 14.41 -9.65
CA ALA A 232 10.23 13.99 -10.49
C ALA A 232 8.89 13.96 -9.75
N ASN A 233 8.65 14.92 -8.84
CA ASN A 233 7.48 14.96 -7.94
C ASN A 233 7.26 13.66 -7.17
N ASN A 234 8.35 13.04 -6.73
CA ASN A 234 8.28 11.88 -5.86
C ASN A 234 8.34 12.33 -4.40
N ASN A 235 7.40 11.87 -3.59
CA ASN A 235 7.27 12.28 -2.19
C ASN A 235 7.48 11.09 -1.26
N ALA A 236 7.98 11.34 -0.06
CA ALA A 236 8.06 10.34 1.01
C ALA A 236 7.18 10.77 2.18
N GLY A 237 6.49 9.81 2.79
CA GLY A 237 5.51 10.06 3.82
C GLY A 237 5.30 8.86 4.75
N ALA A 238 4.39 9.00 5.69
CA ALA A 238 3.96 7.95 6.60
C ALA A 238 2.45 7.71 6.48
N LEU A 239 2.10 6.44 6.46
CA LEU A 239 0.73 5.95 6.42
C LEU A 239 0.45 5.26 7.75
N LEU A 240 -0.44 5.82 8.56
CA LEU A 240 -0.75 5.31 9.89
C LEU A 240 -1.93 4.34 9.81
N LEU A 241 -1.69 3.06 10.05
CA LEU A 241 -2.75 2.05 10.11
C LEU A 241 -3.35 2.01 11.51
N LYS A 242 -4.68 2.20 11.56
CA LYS A 242 -5.52 2.15 12.75
C LYS A 242 -6.60 1.10 12.59
N PHE A 243 -7.00 0.47 13.68
CA PHE A 243 -8.11 -0.48 13.71
C PHE A 243 -9.22 0.02 14.61
N ALA A 244 -10.44 -0.48 14.39
CA ALA A 244 -11.52 -0.25 15.34
C ALA A 244 -11.14 -0.69 16.77
N SER A 245 -10.30 -1.73 16.92
CA SER A 245 -9.82 -2.24 18.21
C SER A 245 -8.87 -1.29 18.94
N ASP A 246 -8.34 -0.28 18.26
CA ASP A 246 -7.61 0.82 18.92
C ASP A 246 -8.56 1.75 19.70
N TYR A 247 -9.86 1.72 19.38
CA TYR A 247 -10.86 2.69 19.85
C TYR A 247 -12.01 2.09 20.65
N ILE A 248 -12.33 0.81 20.47
CA ILE A 248 -13.42 0.12 21.16
C ILE A 248 -13.00 -1.28 21.60
N SER A 249 -13.69 -1.84 22.60
CA SER A 249 -13.36 -3.15 23.16
C SER A 249 -13.60 -4.26 22.14
N THR A 250 -12.68 -5.23 22.09
CA THR A 250 -12.81 -6.46 21.28
C THR A 250 -14.06 -7.27 21.65
N ASP A 251 -14.57 -7.13 22.88
CA ASP A 251 -15.79 -7.82 23.34
C ASP A 251 -17.07 -7.24 22.70
N VAL A 252 -17.03 -5.97 22.27
CA VAL A 252 -18.15 -5.29 21.59
C VAL A 252 -18.10 -5.53 20.08
N GLN A 253 -16.94 -5.89 19.54
CA GLN A 253 -16.72 -6.10 18.11
C GLN A 253 -17.21 -7.46 17.57
N GLY A 254 -17.56 -8.43 18.42
CA GLY A 254 -18.15 -9.71 17.96
C GLY A 254 -17.18 -10.76 17.37
N LYS A 255 -15.92 -10.40 17.03
CA LYS A 255 -14.88 -11.10 16.21
C LYS A 255 -15.07 -10.84 14.70
N ASP A 256 -14.05 -10.61 13.86
CA ASP A 256 -12.58 -10.60 13.95
C ASP A 256 -12.03 -9.15 14.09
N PRO A 257 -11.22 -8.81 15.12
CA PRO A 257 -10.67 -7.45 15.34
C PRO A 257 -9.79 -6.91 14.21
N LEU A 258 -9.46 -7.74 13.23
CA LEU A 258 -8.49 -7.49 12.17
C LEU A 258 -9.12 -7.06 10.84
N GLU A 259 -10.45 -7.18 10.68
CA GLU A 259 -11.13 -6.87 9.42
C GLU A 259 -11.53 -5.38 9.29
N ALA A 260 -11.61 -4.64 10.39
CA ALA A 260 -12.01 -3.22 10.39
C ALA A 260 -10.79 -2.29 10.59
N GLY A 261 -9.92 -2.22 9.59
CA GLY A 261 -8.74 -1.36 9.57
C GLY A 261 -8.91 -0.16 8.63
N THR A 262 -8.26 0.96 8.96
CA THR A 262 -8.15 2.11 8.08
C THR A 262 -6.75 2.70 8.09
N ILE A 263 -6.36 3.34 7.00
CA ILE A 263 -5.07 4.01 6.86
C ILE A 263 -5.33 5.52 6.86
N ILE A 264 -4.49 6.27 7.59
CA ILE A 264 -4.46 7.75 7.62
C ILE A 264 -3.10 8.29 7.14
N ASP A 265 -3.11 9.20 6.18
CA ASP A 265 -1.89 9.79 5.61
C ASP A 265 -1.52 10.95 6.50
N ILE A 266 -0.60 10.68 7.40
CA ILE A 266 -0.16 11.66 8.39
C ILE A 266 0.91 12.59 7.83
N SER A 267 1.22 12.49 6.54
CA SER A 267 2.18 13.37 5.85
C SER A 267 1.52 14.66 5.34
N ASP A 268 0.19 14.74 5.39
CA ASP A 268 -0.58 15.91 4.97
C ASP A 268 -0.21 17.15 5.82
N GLU A 269 0.49 18.08 5.18
CA GLU A 269 1.01 19.31 5.78
C GLU A 269 -0.09 20.32 6.13
N ASP A 270 -1.18 20.33 5.37
CA ASP A 270 -2.29 21.25 5.56
C ASP A 270 -3.22 20.76 6.66
N LYS A 271 -3.46 19.44 6.72
CA LYS A 271 -4.43 18.85 7.65
C LYS A 271 -3.84 18.61 9.03
N TYR A 272 -2.61 18.11 9.09
CA TYR A 272 -2.02 17.66 10.34
C TYR A 272 -0.69 18.34 10.67
N GLY A 273 -0.20 19.19 9.77
CA GLY A 273 1.10 19.82 9.85
C GLY A 273 1.09 21.28 10.30
N ASP A 274 2.19 21.96 9.97
CA ASP A 274 2.37 23.41 10.13
C ASP A 274 2.21 24.19 8.81
N GLY A 275 1.71 23.54 7.76
CA GLY A 275 1.62 24.08 6.40
C GLY A 275 2.92 23.94 5.58
N GLU A 276 3.99 23.39 6.14
CA GLU A 276 5.21 23.00 5.40
C GLU A 276 5.55 21.52 5.54
N LYS A 277 5.13 20.90 6.66
CA LYS A 277 5.38 19.49 6.96
C LYS A 277 4.21 18.92 7.73
N GLY A 278 3.79 17.70 7.38
CA GLY A 278 2.87 16.91 8.19
C GLY A 278 3.51 16.43 9.50
N LEU A 279 3.07 15.26 9.99
CA LEU A 279 3.62 14.64 11.20
C LEU A 279 5.04 14.10 11.00
N VAL A 280 5.47 13.94 9.75
CA VAL A 280 6.80 13.44 9.40
C VAL A 280 7.49 14.36 8.39
N ASP A 281 8.82 14.46 8.50
CA ASP A 281 9.68 15.13 7.51
C ASP A 281 10.59 14.09 6.86
N TYR A 282 10.01 13.30 5.98
CA TYR A 282 10.73 12.24 5.27
C TYR A 282 11.32 12.73 3.96
N LYS A 283 12.56 12.32 3.69
CA LYS A 283 13.31 12.71 2.51
C LYS A 283 13.81 11.49 1.77
N LEU A 284 13.61 11.52 0.46
CA LEU A 284 14.21 10.55 -0.46
C LEU A 284 15.67 10.90 -0.71
N SER A 285 16.51 9.87 -0.74
CA SER A 285 17.89 9.98 -1.19
C SER A 285 18.31 8.74 -1.95
N VAL A 286 19.30 8.87 -2.82
CA VAL A 286 19.89 7.74 -3.54
C VAL A 286 21.25 7.42 -2.93
N GLN A 287 21.45 6.17 -2.56
CA GLN A 287 22.69 5.67 -1.96
C GLN A 287 23.24 4.48 -2.74
N ASN A 288 24.54 4.22 -2.63
CA ASN A 288 25.15 3.01 -3.17
C ASN A 288 24.91 1.83 -2.22
N CYS A 289 24.41 0.71 -2.73
CA CYS A 289 24.13 -0.49 -1.96
C CYS A 289 24.64 -1.75 -2.69
N GLY A 290 25.95 -2.01 -2.55
CA GLY A 290 26.58 -3.24 -3.04
C GLY A 290 26.64 -3.34 -4.57
N GLY A 291 27.03 -2.26 -5.25
CA GLY A 291 27.12 -2.20 -6.72
C GLY A 291 25.80 -1.83 -7.42
N ASN A 292 24.71 -1.79 -6.68
CA ASN A 292 23.42 -1.21 -7.08
C ASN A 292 23.22 0.17 -6.42
N LYS A 293 22.17 0.87 -6.83
CA LYS A 293 21.65 2.07 -6.16
C LYS A 293 20.41 1.71 -5.35
N CYS A 294 20.24 2.37 -4.21
CA CYS A 294 19.08 2.24 -3.35
C CYS A 294 18.42 3.61 -3.19
N LEU A 295 17.12 3.68 -3.46
CA LEU A 295 16.27 4.79 -3.06
C LEU A 295 15.85 4.54 -1.61
N VAL A 296 16.25 5.44 -0.72
CA VAL A 296 16.03 5.30 0.71
C VAL A 296 15.29 6.48 1.30
N ILE A 297 14.51 6.23 2.34
CA ILE A 297 13.86 7.24 3.16
C ILE A 297 14.69 7.48 4.43
N ASN A 298 14.91 8.75 4.72
CA ASN A 298 15.43 9.23 6.00
C ASN A 298 14.52 10.33 6.55
N GLY A 299 14.44 10.45 7.86
CA GLY A 299 13.69 11.51 8.54
C GLY A 299 13.05 11.01 9.82
N GLY A 300 12.14 11.80 10.36
CA GLY A 300 11.53 11.49 11.65
C GLY A 300 10.27 12.30 11.91
N ALA A 301 9.80 12.16 13.14
CA ALA A 301 8.65 12.90 13.65
C ALA A 301 8.92 14.42 13.65
N THR A 302 7.94 15.21 13.25
CA THR A 302 7.96 16.67 13.40
C THR A 302 7.49 17.08 14.81
N ALA A 303 7.46 18.39 15.10
CA ALA A 303 6.87 18.88 16.34
C ALA A 303 5.36 18.59 16.40
N ALA A 304 4.65 18.66 15.27
CA ALA A 304 3.22 18.38 15.18
C ALA A 304 2.88 16.93 15.59
N ALA A 305 3.77 15.97 15.29
CA ALA A 305 3.59 14.59 15.75
C ALA A 305 3.64 14.41 17.28
N LYS A 306 4.15 15.38 18.03
CA LYS A 306 4.13 15.38 19.50
C LYS A 306 2.98 16.18 20.09
N ASP A 307 2.27 16.95 19.25
CA ASP A 307 1.12 17.73 19.67
C ASP A 307 -0.07 16.78 19.91
N LYS A 308 -0.52 16.72 21.16
CA LYS A 308 -1.61 15.84 21.54
C LYS A 308 -2.95 16.25 20.88
N LEU A 309 -3.17 17.53 20.57
CA LEU A 309 -4.37 17.98 19.85
C LEU A 309 -4.38 17.48 18.40
N VAL A 310 -3.22 17.46 17.75
CA VAL A 310 -3.05 16.93 16.40
C VAL A 310 -3.26 15.41 16.41
N GLN A 311 -2.68 14.70 17.37
CA GLN A 311 -2.90 13.25 17.52
C GLN A 311 -4.39 12.91 17.76
N LEU A 312 -5.10 13.70 18.59
CA LEU A 312 -6.54 13.55 18.78
C LEU A 312 -7.31 13.77 17.47
N GLN A 313 -6.92 14.76 16.67
CA GLN A 313 -7.56 15.00 15.37
C GLN A 313 -7.37 13.81 14.43
N VAL A 314 -6.15 13.26 14.34
CA VAL A 314 -5.87 12.05 13.55
C VAL A 314 -6.72 10.87 14.02
N ASP A 315 -6.89 10.67 15.33
CA ASP A 315 -7.72 9.60 15.86
C ASP A 315 -9.23 9.80 15.57
N ILE A 316 -9.72 11.04 15.62
CA ILE A 316 -11.09 11.38 15.22
C ILE A 316 -11.31 11.09 13.73
N ASP A 317 -10.37 11.52 12.89
CA ASP A 317 -10.42 11.28 11.43
C ASP A 317 -10.34 9.79 11.09
N ALA A 318 -9.55 9.01 11.85
CA ALA A 318 -9.49 7.56 11.71
C ALA A 318 -10.84 6.90 12.04
N ILE A 319 -11.50 7.31 13.13
CA ILE A 319 -12.83 6.79 13.47
C ILE A 319 -13.86 7.18 12.39
N ASP A 320 -13.83 8.41 11.89
CA ASP A 320 -14.72 8.83 10.80
C ASP A 320 -14.55 7.98 9.55
N LYS A 321 -13.30 7.65 9.22
CA LYS A 321 -12.99 6.81 8.07
C LYS A 321 -13.41 5.36 8.28
N LEU A 322 -13.20 4.80 9.48
CA LEU A 322 -13.71 3.48 9.86
C LEU A 322 -15.23 3.42 9.71
N LEU A 323 -15.95 4.40 10.27
CA LEU A 323 -17.41 4.47 10.21
C LEU A 323 -17.93 4.53 8.76
N LYS A 324 -17.23 5.26 7.88
CA LYS A 324 -17.59 5.42 6.47
C LYS A 324 -17.25 4.20 5.61
N ASN A 325 -16.14 3.52 5.87
CA ASN A 325 -15.68 2.45 4.98
C ASN A 325 -16.18 1.07 5.43
N GLU A 326 -16.17 0.82 6.73
CA GLU A 326 -16.44 -0.51 7.30
C GLU A 326 -17.87 -0.63 7.84
N PHE A 327 -18.49 0.47 8.28
CA PHE A 327 -19.78 0.48 8.98
C PHE A 327 -20.91 1.24 8.25
N ASP A 328 -20.79 1.43 6.92
CA ASP A 328 -21.76 2.19 6.09
C ASP A 328 -23.00 1.37 5.65
N SER A 329 -23.00 0.05 5.86
CA SER A 329 -24.16 -0.80 5.57
C SER A 329 -24.71 -1.47 6.83
N SER A 330 -26.04 -1.68 6.88
CA SER A 330 -26.70 -2.35 8.00
C SER A 330 -26.36 -3.84 7.99
N GLN A 331 -25.23 -4.18 8.61
CA GLN A 331 -24.89 -5.55 8.95
C GLN A 331 -25.45 -5.90 10.33
N ASP A 332 -25.31 -7.18 10.72
CA ASP A 332 -25.92 -7.81 11.89
C ASP A 332 -25.79 -7.03 13.22
N GLU A 333 -26.54 -7.44 14.25
CA GLU A 333 -26.66 -6.75 15.55
C GLU A 333 -25.31 -6.35 16.19
N GLU A 334 -24.25 -7.14 15.96
CA GLU A 334 -22.90 -6.89 16.47
C GLU A 334 -22.21 -5.70 15.78
N TRP A 335 -22.36 -5.55 14.47
CA TRP A 335 -21.83 -4.41 13.71
C TRP A 335 -22.51 -3.10 14.11
N THR A 336 -23.81 -3.16 14.41
CA THR A 336 -24.56 -2.01 14.92
C THR A 336 -24.00 -1.57 16.28
N LYS A 337 -23.69 -2.50 17.19
CA LYS A 337 -23.09 -2.19 18.50
C LYS A 337 -21.68 -1.61 18.38
N ALA A 338 -20.86 -2.17 17.50
CA ALA A 338 -19.51 -1.66 17.23
C ALA A 338 -19.56 -0.23 16.65
N LYS A 339 -20.48 0.03 15.71
CA LYS A 339 -20.74 1.37 15.16
C LYS A 339 -21.15 2.36 16.25
N GLU A 340 -22.15 2.03 17.07
CA GLU A 340 -22.60 2.89 18.17
C GLU A 340 -21.46 3.17 19.18
N ALA A 341 -20.62 2.18 19.47
CA ALA A 341 -19.47 2.35 20.34
C ALA A 341 -18.41 3.29 19.72
N LEU A 342 -18.13 3.17 18.42
CA LEU A 342 -17.22 4.07 17.69
C LEU A 342 -17.76 5.51 17.63
N GLU A 343 -19.05 5.70 17.33
CA GLU A 343 -19.69 7.03 17.33
C GLU A 343 -19.62 7.70 18.71
N LYS A 344 -19.86 6.92 19.77
CA LYS A 344 -19.68 7.39 21.15
C LYS A 344 -18.24 7.75 21.44
N GLN A 345 -17.29 6.92 21.00
CA GLN A 345 -15.87 7.17 21.22
C GLN A 345 -15.41 8.44 20.51
N LYS A 346 -15.84 8.64 19.27
CA LYS A 346 -15.61 9.87 18.52
C LYS A 346 -16.11 11.08 19.29
N THR A 347 -17.35 11.02 19.79
CA THR A 347 -17.95 12.12 20.57
C THR A 347 -17.15 12.43 21.84
N GLU A 348 -16.68 11.40 22.56
CA GLU A 348 -15.85 11.57 23.77
C GLU A 348 -14.48 12.22 23.41
N LEU A 349 -13.86 11.85 22.28
CA LEU A 349 -12.61 12.47 21.79
C LEU A 349 -12.80 13.92 21.33
N GLU A 350 -13.89 14.23 20.63
CA GLU A 350 -14.22 15.59 20.19
C GLU A 350 -14.44 16.52 21.39
N GLN A 351 -15.13 16.05 22.44
CA GLN A 351 -15.30 16.80 23.68
C GLN A 351 -13.96 17.06 24.36
N LEU A 352 -13.10 16.04 24.47
CA LEU A 352 -11.76 16.18 25.05
C LEU A 352 -10.91 17.19 24.27
N LYS A 353 -10.96 17.15 22.94
CA LYS A 353 -10.26 18.10 22.07
C LYS A 353 -10.78 19.53 22.30
N GLN A 354 -12.09 19.75 22.31
CA GLN A 354 -12.69 21.07 22.55
C GLN A 354 -12.37 21.63 23.94
N GLU A 355 -12.35 20.79 24.98
CA GLU A 355 -11.94 21.19 26.33
C GLU A 355 -10.46 21.59 26.36
N ALA A 356 -9.58 20.82 25.70
CA ALA A 356 -8.17 21.11 25.63
C ALA A 356 -7.87 22.40 24.86
N GLU A 357 -8.56 22.66 23.75
CA GLU A 357 -8.48 23.93 23.00
C GLU A 357 -8.85 25.14 23.87
N LYS A 358 -9.92 25.03 24.67
CA LYS A 358 -10.32 26.09 25.63
C LYS A 358 -9.29 26.30 26.74
N ASN A 359 -8.53 25.27 27.09
CA ASN A 359 -7.51 25.27 28.13
C ASN A 359 -6.09 25.53 27.60
N GLY A 360 -5.95 26.15 26.42
CA GLY A 360 -4.66 26.52 25.85
C GLY A 360 -3.84 25.32 25.37
N GLY A 361 -4.50 24.27 24.88
CA GLY A 361 -3.87 23.06 24.34
C GLY A 361 -3.51 21.99 25.37
N LYS A 362 -3.87 22.19 26.63
CA LYS A 362 -3.62 21.20 27.70
C LYS A 362 -4.72 20.17 27.75
N ILE A 363 -4.35 18.90 27.58
CA ILE A 363 -5.24 17.76 27.74
C ILE A 363 -5.28 17.34 29.21
N ASP A 364 -6.49 17.02 29.69
CA ASP A 364 -6.69 16.30 30.94
C ASP A 364 -6.21 14.85 30.77
N ASP A 365 -4.98 14.57 31.23
CA ASP A 365 -4.35 13.26 31.09
C ASP A 365 -5.11 12.15 31.83
N GLU A 366 -5.83 12.47 32.91
CA GLU A 366 -6.62 11.49 33.66
C GLU A 366 -7.85 11.09 32.85
N LYS A 367 -8.59 12.05 32.29
CA LYS A 367 -9.69 11.78 31.35
C LYS A 367 -9.21 11.01 30.12
N TYR A 368 -8.05 11.37 29.56
CA TYR A 368 -7.49 10.68 28.39
C TYR A 368 -7.14 9.21 28.72
N ILE A 369 -6.48 8.95 29.85
CA ILE A 369 -6.14 7.59 30.28
C ILE A 369 -7.40 6.78 30.58
N ASP A 370 -8.40 7.37 31.22
CA ASP A 370 -9.67 6.71 31.49
C ASP A 370 -10.40 6.31 30.21
N LEU A 371 -10.37 7.19 29.20
CA LEU A 371 -10.93 6.92 27.88
C LEU A 371 -10.23 5.73 27.22
N VAL A 372 -8.89 5.78 27.11
CA VAL A 372 -8.10 4.68 26.52
C VAL A 372 -8.28 3.37 27.30
N ASN A 373 -8.27 3.42 28.63
CA ASN A 373 -8.40 2.24 29.49
C ASN A 373 -9.76 1.56 29.37
N LYS A 374 -10.85 2.35 29.33
CA LYS A 374 -12.23 1.87 29.17
C LYS A 374 -12.41 1.17 27.83
N ASN A 375 -11.76 1.68 26.79
CA ASN A 375 -11.99 1.24 25.42
C ASN A 375 -11.11 0.07 25.01
N SER A 376 -9.83 0.09 25.40
CA SER A 376 -8.90 -1.02 25.10
C SER A 376 -9.01 -2.17 26.10
N ASN A 377 -10.02 -2.16 26.99
CA ASN A 377 -10.26 -3.14 28.06
C ASN A 377 -9.00 -3.49 28.88
N LEU A 378 -8.10 -2.51 29.05
CA LEU A 378 -6.79 -2.71 29.67
C LEU A 378 -6.90 -3.01 31.17
N ASN A 379 -8.06 -2.75 31.78
CA ASN A 379 -8.35 -2.97 33.20
C ASN A 379 -7.23 -2.45 34.11
N LEU A 380 -6.65 -1.29 33.77
CA LEU A 380 -5.57 -0.67 34.52
C LEU A 380 -6.02 -0.45 35.97
N SER A 381 -5.22 -0.94 36.91
CA SER A 381 -5.47 -0.68 38.32
C SER A 381 -5.29 0.80 38.63
N ALA A 382 -5.83 1.27 39.77
CA ALA A 382 -5.59 2.64 40.23
C ALA A 382 -4.09 2.95 40.35
N ASN A 383 -3.27 1.97 40.72
CA ASN A 383 -1.82 2.11 40.81
C ASN A 383 -1.16 2.21 39.43
N ASP A 384 -1.65 1.47 38.43
CA ASP A 384 -1.12 1.56 37.06
C ASP A 384 -1.46 2.90 36.43
N LYS A 385 -2.70 3.38 36.62
CA LYS A 385 -3.13 4.71 36.18
C LYS A 385 -2.28 5.81 36.83
N ALA A 386 -2.09 5.75 38.14
CA ALA A 386 -1.26 6.71 38.87
C ALA A 386 0.21 6.68 38.39
N SER A 387 0.73 5.50 38.05
CA SER A 387 2.09 5.34 37.52
C SER A 387 2.23 5.93 36.12
N ILE A 388 1.24 5.73 35.23
CA ILE A 388 1.21 6.32 33.89
C ILE A 388 1.10 7.84 33.96
N LEU A 389 0.23 8.37 34.83
CA LEU A 389 0.11 9.80 35.08
C LEU A 389 1.42 10.42 35.58
N ALA A 390 2.10 9.75 36.52
CA ALA A 390 3.40 10.18 37.01
C ALA A 390 4.46 10.20 35.90
N LEU A 391 4.51 9.17 35.04
CA LEU A 391 5.44 9.11 33.89
C LEU A 391 5.16 10.21 32.86
N ARG A 392 3.87 10.49 32.57
CA ARG A 392 3.48 11.61 31.70
C ARG A 392 3.93 12.95 32.26
N SER A 393 3.68 13.19 33.55
CA SER A 393 4.10 14.41 34.24
C SER A 393 5.63 14.60 34.21
N ILE A 394 6.39 13.53 34.44
CA ILE A 394 7.86 13.55 34.35
C ILE A 394 8.32 13.88 32.90
N THR A 395 7.66 13.31 31.90
CA THR A 395 7.99 13.55 30.49
C THR A 395 7.76 15.02 30.10
N GLU A 396 6.66 15.62 30.55
CA GLU A 396 6.38 17.05 30.34
C GLU A 396 7.41 17.94 31.03
N GLN A 397 7.80 17.61 32.26
CA GLN A 397 8.84 18.34 33.01
C GLN A 397 10.22 18.23 32.35
N LEU A 398 10.59 17.05 31.85
CA LEU A 398 11.85 16.87 31.13
C LEU A 398 11.85 17.63 29.80
N GLY A 399 10.71 17.70 29.11
CA GLY A 399 10.53 18.54 27.93
C GLY A 399 10.72 20.02 28.21
N SER A 400 10.19 20.54 29.33
CA SER A 400 10.37 21.94 29.73
C SER A 400 11.80 22.25 30.18
N ILE A 401 12.46 21.34 30.89
CA ILE A 401 13.85 21.53 31.33
C ILE A 401 14.81 21.52 30.14
N GLY A 402 14.55 20.69 29.11
CA GLY A 402 15.34 20.69 27.87
C GLY A 402 15.22 21.98 27.06
N ALA A 403 14.07 22.67 27.13
CA ALA A 403 13.86 23.96 26.47
C ALA A 403 14.53 25.13 27.22
N ASP A 404 14.61 25.07 28.56
CA ASP A 404 15.29 26.07 29.39
C ASP A 404 16.83 25.94 29.38
N LEU A 405 17.37 24.85 28.84
CA LEU A 405 18.82 24.59 28.72
C LEU A 405 19.38 24.87 27.31
N ALA A 406 18.58 25.38 26.38
CA ALA A 406 18.95 25.70 24.99
C ALA A 406 19.33 27.18 24.78
#